data_AF-A0A9Y2F876-F1
#
_entry.id   AF-A0A9Y2F876-F1
#
_cell.length_a   1.000
_cell.length_b   1.000
_cell.length_c   1.000
_cell.angle_alpha   90.00
_cell.angle_beta   90.00
_cell.angle_gamma   90.00
#
_symmetry.space_group_name_H-M   'P 1'
#
loop_
_entity.id
_entity.type
_entity.pdbx_description
1 polymer ?
#
loop_
_entity_poly.entity_id
_entity_poly.type
_entity_poly.pdbx_seq_one_letter_code
_entity_poly.pdbx_strand_id
1 'polypeptide(L)' 'MKVSATDMDGNEQILALVHPAGVIGDLFAPFTQHDVVALTESQLCTFAKADLNRAVDAYPALTKALLRRSQ' A
#
# COMPACT_ATOMS: atom_id res chain seq x y z
N MET A 1 -7.08 -7.40 -4.33
CA MET A 1 -6.51 -6.45 -5.31
C MET A 1 -5.16 -6.96 -5.79
N LYS A 2 -4.70 -6.54 -6.97
CA LYS A 2 -3.33 -6.79 -7.42
C LYS A 2 -2.51 -5.51 -7.37
N VAL A 3 -1.21 -5.66 -7.12
CA VAL A 3 -0.19 -4.63 -7.35
C VAL A 3 0.58 -5.06 -8.58
N SER A 4 0.70 -4.19 -9.57
CA SER A 4 1.44 -4.47 -10.80
C SER A 4 2.36 -3.33 -11.21
N ALA A 5 3.38 -3.69 -12.00
CA ALA A 5 4.19 -2.74 -12.75
C ALA A 5 4.00 -3.00 -14.24
N THR A 6 4.07 -1.93 -15.04
CA THR A 6 4.08 -2.01 -16.50
C THR A 6 5.42 -1.49 -17.00
N ASP A 7 6.12 -2.27 -17.82
CA ASP A 7 7.38 -1.84 -18.43
C ASP A 7 7.16 -0.89 -19.62
N MET A 8 8.25 -0.39 -20.22
CA MET A 8 8.17 0.52 -21.37
C MET A 8 7.59 -0.15 -22.62
N ASP A 9 7.64 -1.47 -22.71
CA ASP A 9 7.11 -2.27 -23.82
C ASP A 9 5.62 -2.60 -23.60
N GLY A 10 5.04 -2.21 -22.46
CA GLY A 10 3.64 -2.41 -22.12
C GLY A 10 3.34 -3.75 -21.46
N ASN A 11 4.36 -4.53 -21.07
CA ASN A 11 4.13 -5.80 -20.39
C ASN A 11 3.80 -5.57 -18.91
N GLU A 12 2.68 -6.12 -18.47
CA GLU A 12 2.26 -6.06 -17.07
C GLU A 12 2.82 -7.24 -16.27
N GLN A 13 3.44 -6.95 -15.13
CA GLN A 13 3.85 -7.96 -14.15
C GLN A 13 3.08 -7.78 -12.84
N ILE A 14 2.45 -8.85 -12.35
CA ILE A 14 1.86 -8.87 -11.00
C ILE A 14 2.98 -9.04 -9.97
N LEU A 15 3.13 -8.06 -9.10
CA LEU A 15 4.12 -8.03 -8.03
C LEU A 15 3.58 -8.59 -6.71
N ALA A 16 2.30 -8.33 -6.43
CA ALA A 16 1.66 -8.81 -5.21
C ALA A 16 0.14 -8.97 -5.37
N LEU A 17 -0.42 -9.87 -4.56
CA LEU A 17 -1.86 -9.98 -4.33
C LEU A 17 -2.18 -9.50 -2.92
N VAL A 18 -3.22 -8.68 -2.81
CA VAL A 18 -3.65 -8.08 -1.54
C VAL A 18 -5.05 -8.58 -1.22
N HIS A 19 -5.15 -9.29 -0.09
CA HIS A 19 -6.39 -9.84 0.45
C HIS A 19 -7.11 -8.83 1.36
N PRO A 20 -8.37 -9.10 1.75
CA PRO A 20 -9.09 -8.26 2.70
C PRO A 20 -8.28 -7.97 3.97
N ALA A 21 -8.40 -6.75 4.49
CA ALA A 21 -7.58 -6.22 5.60
C ALA A 21 -6.06 -6.14 5.34
N GLY A 22 -5.63 -6.35 4.09
CA GLY A 22 -4.30 -5.98 3.63
C GLY A 22 -4.12 -4.46 3.57
N VAL A 23 -2.87 -4.02 3.70
CA VAL A 23 -2.48 -2.59 3.63
C VAL A 23 -1.66 -2.38 2.36
N ILE A 24 -1.94 -1.31 1.64
CA ILE A 24 -1.23 -0.91 0.42
C ILE A 24 -0.89 0.56 0.53
N GLY A 25 0.31 0.91 0.08
CA GLY A 25 0.80 2.27 0.09
C GLY A 25 2.22 2.29 0.62
N ASP A 26 3.02 3.16 0.02
CA ASP A 26 4.39 3.33 0.45
C ASP A 26 4.46 4.47 1.47
N LEU A 27 4.59 4.10 2.75
CA LEU A 27 4.76 5.05 3.84
C LEU A 27 6.05 5.87 3.68
N PHE A 28 7.07 5.28 3.05
CA PHE A 28 8.43 5.80 3.05
C PHE A 28 8.93 6.21 1.67
N ALA A 29 8.34 5.73 0.57
CA ALA A 29 8.69 6.22 -0.76
C ALA A 29 7.95 7.54 -1.13
N PRO A 30 8.60 8.40 -1.93
CA PRO A 30 8.01 9.64 -2.41
C PRO A 30 6.94 9.41 -3.49
N PHE A 31 6.98 8.30 -4.23
CA PHE A 31 6.04 8.00 -5.32
C PHE A 31 5.69 6.50 -5.35
N THR A 32 4.41 6.18 -5.58
CA THR A 32 3.96 4.83 -5.93
C THR A 32 4.27 4.58 -7.41
N GLN A 33 5.29 3.77 -7.69
CA GLN A 33 5.65 3.32 -9.04
C GLN A 33 4.81 2.14 -9.54
N HIS A 34 3.76 1.78 -8.81
CA HIS A 34 2.98 0.58 -9.04
C HIS A 34 1.50 0.91 -9.14
N ASP A 35 0.83 0.23 -10.05
CA ASP A 35 -0.61 0.29 -10.20
C ASP A 35 -1.29 -0.65 -9.21
N VAL A 36 -2.37 -0.17 -8.61
CA VAL A 36 -3.20 -0.97 -7.70
C VAL A 36 -4.55 -1.17 -8.35
N VAL A 37 -4.85 -2.41 -8.72
CA VAL A 37 -6.05 -2.74 -9.50
C VAL A 37 -6.98 -3.66 -8.70
N ALA A 38 -8.24 -3.27 -8.63
CA ALA A 38 -9.30 -4.10 -8.06
C ALA A 38 -9.57 -5.29 -8.99
N LEU A 39 -9.47 -6.52 -8.46
CA LEU A 39 -9.78 -7.75 -9.21
C LEU A 39 -11.27 -8.12 -9.12
N THR A 40 -11.97 -7.56 -8.13
CA THR A 40 -13.39 -7.74 -7.83
C THR A 40 -13.92 -6.44 -7.24
N GLU A 41 -15.23 -6.35 -7.03
CA GLU A 41 -15.80 -5.33 -6.15
C GLU A 41 -15.05 -5.33 -4.81
N SER A 42 -14.59 -4.16 -4.39
CA SER A 42 -13.68 -3.98 -3.26
C SER A 42 -14.06 -2.70 -2.50
N GLN A 43 -14.07 -2.78 -1.18
CA GLN A 43 -14.21 -1.61 -0.32
C GLN A 43 -12.85 -1.23 0.24
N LEU A 44 -12.55 0.06 0.23
CA LEU A 44 -11.26 0.60 0.65
C LEU A 44 -11.44 1.53 1.84
N CYS A 45 -10.49 1.43 2.78
CA CYS A 45 -10.29 2.43 3.82
C CYS A 45 -9.02 3.20 3.48
N THR A 46 -9.17 4.48 3.13
CA THR A 46 -8.08 5.33 2.67
C THR A 46 -7.65 6.29 3.78
N PHE A 47 -6.36 6.55 3.85
CA PHE A 47 -5.75 7.48 4.80
C PHE A 47 -4.88 8.46 4.04
N ALA A 48 -5.01 9.75 4.32
CA ALA A 48 -4.08 10.73 3.77
C ALA A 48 -2.69 10.52 4.39
N LYS A 49 -1.63 10.62 3.58
CA LYS A 49 -0.24 10.42 4.03
C LYS A 49 0.11 11.32 5.23
N ALA A 50 -0.32 12.57 5.20
CA ALA A 50 -0.08 13.52 6.29
C ALA A 50 -0.76 13.09 7.61
N ASP A 51 -1.98 12.54 7.54
CA ASP A 51 -2.72 12.08 8.72
C ASP A 51 -2.09 10.82 9.30
N LEU A 52 -1.67 9.91 8.42
CA LEU A 52 -0.99 8.68 8.83
C LEU A 52 0.37 8.98 9.46
N ASN A 53 1.15 9.91 8.91
CA ASN A 53 2.41 10.35 9.51
C ASN A 53 2.20 10.95 10.90
N ARG A 54 1.21 11.86 11.06
CA ARG A 54 0.86 12.41 12.38
C ARG A 54 0.45 11.33 13.38
N ALA A 55 -0.29 10.31 12.93
CA ALA A 55 -0.69 9.20 13.79
C ALA A 55 0.51 8.32 14.20
N VAL A 56 1.45 8.07 13.29
CA VAL A 56 2.70 7.33 13.58
C VAL A 56 3.54 8.07 14.61
N ASP A 57 3.64 9.40 14.51
CA ASP A 57 4.37 10.23 15.49
C ASP A 57 3.67 10.25 16.85
N ALA A 58 2.33 10.33 16.87
CA ALA A 58 1.54 10.39 18.10
C ALA A 58 1.41 9.05 18.83
N TYR A 59 1.48 7.92 18.10
CA TYR A 59 1.21 6.59 18.65
C TYR A 59 2.35 5.60 18.33
N PRO A 60 3.39 5.51 19.17
CA PRO A 60 4.55 4.64 18.91
C PRO A 60 4.21 3.14 18.75
N ALA A 61 3.11 2.69 19.35
CA ALA A 61 2.62 1.33 19.17
C ALA A 61 2.14 1.06 17.73
N LEU A 62 1.58 2.07 17.05
CA LEU A 62 1.16 1.99 15.65
C LEU A 62 2.38 1.79 14.73
N THR A 63 3.45 2.55 14.94
CA THR A 63 4.72 2.41 14.20
C THR A 63 5.26 0.98 14.28
N LYS A 64 5.30 0.41 15.49
CA LYS A 64 5.73 -0.98 15.70
C LYS A 64 4.81 -1.99 15.00
N ALA A 65 3.50 -1.76 15.03
CA ALA A 65 2.54 -2.63 14.37
C ALA A 65 2.67 -2.59 12.84
N LEU A 66 2.97 -1.43 12.27
CA LEU A 66 3.21 -1.26 10.83
C LEU A 66 4.51 -1.94 10.40
N LEU A 67 5.62 -1.76 11.14
CA LEU A 67 6.90 -2.40 10.85
C LEU A 67 6.82 -3.93 10.82
N ARG A 68 6.03 -4.54 11.72
CA ARG A 68 5.82 -6.00 11.75
C ARG A 68 5.09 -6.55 10.53
N ARG A 69 4.40 -5.72 9.76
CA ARG A 69 3.66 -6.12 8.54
C ARG A 69 4.49 -5.92 7.27
N SER A 70 5.67 -5.33 7.39
CA SER A 70 6.61 -5.08 6.30
C SER A 70 7.75 -6.12 6.22
N GLN A 71 7.78 -7.09 7.14
CA GLN A 71 8.62 -8.29 7.11
C GLN A 71 7.79 -9.49 6.63
#